data_AF-A0AAE4Z723-F1
#
_entry.id   AF-A0AAE4Z723-F1
#
_cell.length_a   1.000
_cell.length_b   1.000
_cell.length_c   1.000
_cell.angle_alpha   90.00
_cell.angle_beta   90.00
_cell.angle_gamma   90.00
#
_symmetry.space_group_name_H-M   'P 1'
#
loop_
_entity.id
_entity.type
_entity.pdbx_description
1 polymer ?
#
loop_
_entity_poly.entity_id
_entity_poly.type
_entity_poly.pdbx_seq_one_letter_code
_entity_poly.pdbx_strand_id
1 'polypeptide(L)' 'QFGDCHIRLKPLPRDEGYEFTDSITGGVIPNKFIPSVDKGVQQAADRGILAGYPVVDFE' A
#
# COMPACT_ATOMS: atom_id res chain seq x y z
N GLN A 1 16.87 6.35 10.36
CA GLN A 1 15.64 5.55 10.53
C GLN A 1 15.71 4.38 9.57
N PHE A 2 15.17 3.21 9.94
CA PHE A 2 15.21 1.99 9.14
C PHE A 2 13.81 1.38 9.13
N GLY A 3 13.34 0.97 7.96
CA GLY A 3 12.07 0.30 7.75
C GLY A 3 12.18 -0.54 6.49
N ASP A 4 11.87 -1.82 6.60
CA ASP A 4 11.88 -2.78 5.51
C ASP A 4 10.50 -3.45 5.46
N CYS A 5 9.86 -3.41 4.30
CA CYS A 5 8.54 -3.98 4.09
C CYS A 5 8.43 -4.49 2.66
N HIS A 6 7.80 -5.65 2.51
CA HIS A 6 7.53 -6.26 1.22
C HIS A 6 6.04 -6.20 0.98
N ILE A 7 5.64 -5.59 -0.14
CA ILE A 7 4.24 -5.43 -0.53
C ILE A 7 4.01 -6.24 -1.81
N ARG A 8 2.85 -6.88 -1.91
CA ARG A 8 2.38 -7.51 -3.15
C ARG A 8 1.22 -6.68 -3.66
N LEU A 9 1.29 -6.30 -4.92
CA LEU A 9 0.27 -5.51 -5.59
C LEU A 9 -0.45 -6.38 -6.60
N LYS A 10 -1.78 -6.25 -6.66
CA LYS A 10 -2.63 -6.88 -7.65
C LYS A 10 -3.63 -5.86 -8.19
N PRO A 11 -3.97 -5.94 -9.48
CA PRO A 11 -5.04 -5.12 -10.03
C PRO A 11 -6.39 -5.62 -9.50
N LEU A 12 -7.27 -4.68 -9.19
CA LEU A 12 -8.67 -4.92 -8.90
C LEU A 12 -9.53 -4.62 -10.14
N PRO A 13 -10.76 -5.14 -10.20
CA PRO A 13 -11.78 -4.62 -11.11
C PRO A 13 -11.93 -3.10 -11.01
N ARG A 14 -12.43 -2.51 -12.10
CA ARG A 14 -12.65 -1.06 -12.16
C ARG A 14 -13.64 -0.61 -11.10
N ASP A 15 -13.39 0.58 -10.56
CA ASP A 15 -14.21 1.23 -9.53
C ASP A 15 -14.17 0.55 -8.16
N GLU A 16 -13.21 -0.36 -7.91
CA GLU A 16 -12.97 -0.93 -6.58
C GLU A 16 -12.05 -0.04 -5.72
N GLY A 17 -11.28 0.86 -6.33
CA GLY A 17 -10.47 1.83 -5.60
C GLY A 17 -9.19 1.22 -5.01
N TYR A 18 -9.05 1.22 -3.70
CA TYR A 18 -7.85 0.73 -3.02
C TYR A 18 -8.22 -0.11 -1.81
N GLU A 19 -7.63 -1.30 -1.71
CA GLU A 19 -7.78 -2.19 -0.56
C GLU A 19 -6.40 -2.48 0.06
N PHE A 20 -6.32 -2.49 1.39
CA PHE A 20 -5.09 -2.82 2.11
C PHE A 20 -5.32 -4.06 2.99
N THR A 21 -4.70 -5.17 2.61
CA THR A 21 -4.77 -6.42 3.36
C THR A 21 -3.49 -6.67 4.15
N ASP A 22 -3.62 -6.66 5.49
CA ASP A 22 -2.53 -7.05 6.39
C ASP A 22 -2.35 -8.57 6.38
N SER A 23 -1.24 -9.03 5.81
CA SER A 23 -0.82 -10.43 5.79
C SER A 23 0.42 -10.70 6.67
N ILE A 24 0.74 -9.79 7.59
CA ILE A 24 1.92 -9.89 8.45
C ILE A 24 1.74 -11.04 9.45
N THR A 25 2.60 -12.04 9.33
CA THR A 25 2.65 -13.19 10.26
C THR A 25 3.87 -13.12 11.17
N GLY A 26 3.75 -13.62 12.41
CA GLY A 26 4.90 -13.78 13.31
C GLY A 26 5.47 -12.48 13.88
N GLY A 27 4.75 -11.35 13.74
CA GLY A 27 5.17 -10.06 14.32
C GLY A 27 6.44 -9.47 13.71
N VAL A 28 6.79 -9.86 12.47
CA VAL A 28 7.97 -9.36 11.75
C VAL A 28 7.93 -7.84 11.54
N ILE A 29 6.74 -7.25 11.48
CA ILE A 29 6.52 -5.81 11.51
C ILE A 29 5.68 -5.49 12.75
N PRO A 30 6.13 -4.58 13.63
CA PRO A 30 5.33 -4.14 14.76
C PRO A 30 4.02 -3.47 14.29
N ASN A 31 2.88 -3.90 14.85
CA ASN A 31 1.54 -3.43 14.46
C ASN A 31 1.38 -1.89 14.45
N LYS A 32 2.15 -1.17 15.27
CA LYS A 32 2.15 0.30 15.31
C LYS A 32 2.62 0.96 14.01
N PHE A 33 3.39 0.26 13.17
CA PHE A 33 3.92 0.77 11.92
C PHE A 33 3.06 0.41 10.70
N ILE A 34 2.15 -0.55 10.82
CA ILE A 34 1.27 -0.97 9.73
C ILE A 34 0.46 0.21 9.17
N PRO A 35 -0.17 1.08 10.00
CA PRO A 35 -0.88 2.24 9.49
C PRO A 35 0.04 3.29 8.84
N SER A 36 1.33 3.31 9.20
CA SER A 36 2.31 4.20 8.55
C SER A 36 2.69 3.69 7.17
N VAL A 37 2.78 2.36 6.99
CA VAL A 37 3.02 1.74 5.67
C VAL A 37 1.84 2.01 4.75
N ASP A 38 0.61 1.74 5.19
CA ASP A 38 -0.61 2.00 4.42
C ASP A 38 -0.72 3.46 3.96
N LYS A 39 -0.51 4.42 4.86
CA LYS A 39 -0.45 5.84 4.49
C LYS A 39 0.62 6.16 3.45
N GLY A 40 1.77 5.50 3.51
CA GLY A 40 2.83 5.65 2.52
C GLY A 40 2.42 5.15 1.14
N VAL A 41 1.70 4.02 1.09
CA VAL A 41 1.16 3.46 -0.15
C VAL A 41 0.12 4.40 -0.76
N GLN A 42 -0.83 4.89 0.03
CA GLN A 42 -1.85 5.84 -0.44
C GLN A 42 -1.22 7.12 -0.99
N GLN A 43 -0.23 7.69 -0.29
CA GLN A 43 0.48 8.88 -0.78
C GLN A 43 1.26 8.64 -2.08
N ALA A 44 1.87 7.45 -2.22
CA ALA A 44 2.57 7.08 -3.44
C ALA A 44 1.60 6.87 -4.61
N ALA A 45 0.44 6.27 -4.34
CA ALA A 45 -0.63 6.09 -5.30
C ALA A 45 -1.22 7.43 -5.76
N ASP A 46 -1.53 8.33 -4.83
CA ASP A 46 -2.02 9.69 -5.12
C ASP A 46 -1.06 10.49 -6.00
N ARG A 47 0.25 10.36 -5.73
CA ARG A 47 1.28 11.05 -6.50
C ARG A 47 1.33 10.58 -7.95
N GLY A 48 1.06 9.29 -8.20
CA GLY A 48 1.15 8.69 -9.53
C GLY A 48 2.59 8.55 -10.02
N ILE A 49 2.94 7.38 -10.54
CA ILE A 49 4.31 7.12 -11.03
C ILE A 49 4.53 7.48 -12.50
N LEU A 50 3.49 7.45 -13.33
CA LEU A 50 3.63 7.54 -14.77
C LEU A 50 3.58 8.99 -15.28
N ALA A 51 2.53 9.72 -14.91
CA ALA A 51 2.28 11.08 -15.39
C ALA A 51 1.64 11.99 -14.33
N GLY A 52 1.80 11.64 -13.05
CA GLY A 52 1.19 12.39 -11.94
C GLY A 52 -0.30 12.12 -11.73
N TYR A 53 -0.85 11.10 -12.40
CA TYR A 53 -2.23 10.67 -12.17
C TYR A 53 -2.30 9.62 -11.06
N PRO A 54 -3.30 9.70 -10.19
CA PRO A 54 -3.45 8.75 -9.09
C PRO A 54 -3.58 7.33 -9.63
N VAL A 55 -2.88 6.40 -8.99
CA VAL A 55 -3.07 4.97 -9.21
C VAL A 55 -4.34 4.54 -8.49
N VAL A 56 -5.23 3.86 -9.20
CA VAL A 56 -6.52 3.37 -8.67
C VAL A 56 -6.70 1.90 -9.05
N ASP A 57 -7.67 1.25 -8.41
CA ASP A 57 -8.09 -0.14 -8.62
C ASP A 57 -6.96 -1.15 -8.35
N PHE A 58 -6.45 -1.16 -7.11
CA PHE A 58 -5.40 -2.09 -6.68
C PHE A 58 -5.49 -2.50 -5.20
N GLU A 59 -4.99 -3.71 -4.91
CA GLU A 59 -4.81 -4.30 -3.57
C GLU A 59 -3.35 -4.74 -3.36
#